data_AF-A0A151BE14-F1
#
_entry.id   AF-A0A151BE14-F1
#
_cell.length_a   1.000
_cell.length_b   1.000
_cell.length_c   1.000
_cell.angle_alpha   90.00
_cell.angle_beta   90.00
_cell.angle_gamma   90.00
#
_symmetry.space_group_name_H-M   'P 1'
#
loop_
_entity.id
_entity.type
_entity.pdbx_description
1 polymer ?
#
loop_
_entity_poly.entity_id
_entity_poly.type
_entity_poly.pdbx_seq_one_letter_code
_entity_poly.pdbx_strand_id
1 'polypeptide(L)'
;MVSPEPISFFGQVDRSTGVICDEKHPLYGESVSGKVLILPRGKGSTVGSYVLYGLAKRGKAPSAIICLEAEPIIAVGAIIAGIPMVDKPESYVFKTGMFVKVYADRGVIEVPGL
;
A
#
# COMPACT_ATOMS: atom_id res chain seq x y z
N MET A 1 1.28 -7.19 -4.39
CA MET A 1 0.09 -7.68 -3.65
C MET A 1 -1.08 -6.82 -4.09
N VAL A 2 -2.09 -7.43 -4.69
CA VAL A 2 -3.29 -6.73 -5.15
C VAL A 2 -4.43 -6.99 -4.17
N SER A 3 -4.98 -5.92 -3.61
CA SER A 3 -6.21 -6.01 -2.83
C SER A 3 -7.40 -5.67 -3.73
N PRO A 4 -8.49 -6.46 -3.72
CA PRO A 4 -9.73 -6.08 -4.38
C PRO A 4 -10.52 -5.03 -3.58
N GLU A 5 -10.14 -4.79 -2.31
CA GLU A 5 -10.80 -3.85 -1.40
C GLU A 5 -9.80 -2.81 -0.84
N PRO A 6 -10.28 -1.60 -0.45
CA PRO A 6 -9.46 -0.63 0.25
C PRO A 6 -9.02 -1.13 1.62
N ILE A 7 -7.77 -0.83 2.02
CA ILE A 7 -7.23 -1.15 3.35
C ILE A 7 -7.12 0.12 4.18
N SER A 8 -7.70 0.11 5.38
CA SER A 8 -7.44 1.08 6.43
C SER A 8 -6.26 0.62 7.28
N PHE A 9 -5.15 1.35 7.24
CA PHE A 9 -4.03 1.10 8.16
C PHE A 9 -4.41 1.32 9.63
N PHE A 10 -5.52 2.00 9.92
CA PHE A 10 -6.09 2.05 11.26
C PHE A 10 -7.04 0.86 11.47
N GLY A 11 -6.70 -0.01 12.42
CA GLY A 11 -7.55 -1.13 12.85
C GLY A 11 -7.45 -2.40 12.02
N GLN A 12 -7.18 -2.31 10.70
CA GLN A 12 -7.10 -3.51 9.84
C GLN A 12 -5.68 -4.04 9.63
N VAL A 13 -4.65 -3.29 10.03
CA VAL A 13 -3.25 -3.71 9.93
C VAL A 13 -2.61 -3.68 11.31
N ASP A 14 -2.03 -4.80 11.72
CA ASP A 14 -1.26 -4.89 12.95
C ASP A 14 -0.01 -4.02 12.85
N ARG A 15 0.13 -3.13 13.83
CA ARG A 15 1.16 -2.08 13.83
C ARG A 15 2.55 -2.67 13.98
N SER A 16 2.70 -3.83 14.62
CA SER A 16 3.99 -4.42 14.96
C SER A 16 4.53 -5.34 13.87
N THR A 17 3.63 -6.02 13.15
CA THR A 17 3.95 -7.09 12.20
C THR A 17 3.68 -6.70 10.74
N GLY A 18 2.79 -5.72 10.51
CA GLY A 18 2.30 -5.38 9.18
C GLY A 18 1.33 -6.41 8.60
N VAL A 19 0.81 -7.33 9.42
CA VAL A 19 -0.21 -8.31 9.02
C VAL A 19 -1.58 -7.66 8.97
N ILE A 20 -2.38 -8.00 7.95
CA ILE A 20 -3.78 -7.59 7.86
C ILE A 20 -4.60 -8.47 8.81
N CYS A 21 -5.21 -7.85 9.82
CA CYS A 21 -5.86 -8.55 10.95
C CYS A 21 -7.39 -8.44 10.95
N ASP A 22 -7.98 -7.81 9.94
CA ASP A 22 -9.43 -7.81 9.75
C ASP A 22 -9.87 -9.09 9.05
N GLU A 23 -10.54 -9.99 9.78
CA GLU A 23 -11.04 -11.28 9.28
C GLU A 23 -12.00 -11.16 8.09
N LYS A 24 -12.62 -10.00 7.92
CA LYS A 24 -13.52 -9.74 6.79
C LYS A 24 -12.78 -9.31 5.53
N HIS A 25 -11.52 -8.90 5.66
CA HIS A 25 -10.74 -8.41 4.54
C HIS A 25 -10.24 -9.59 3.68
N PRO A 26 -10.33 -9.54 2.33
CA PRO A 26 -9.89 -10.64 1.45
C PRO A 26 -8.42 -11.05 1.57
N LEU A 27 -7.59 -10.18 2.17
CA LEU A 27 -6.17 -10.42 2.44
C LEU A 27 -5.89 -10.67 3.93
N TYR A 28 -6.86 -11.10 4.72
CA TYR A 28 -6.66 -11.45 6.12
C TYR A 28 -5.50 -12.45 6.29
N GLY A 29 -4.63 -12.20 7.28
CA GLY A 29 -3.44 -13.00 7.56
C GLY A 29 -2.22 -12.69 6.69
N GLU A 30 -2.38 -11.92 5.61
CA GLU A 30 -1.26 -11.51 4.76
C GLU A 30 -0.49 -10.31 5.33
N SER A 31 0.85 -10.33 5.20
CA SER A 31 1.69 -9.18 5.55
C SER A 31 1.90 -8.24 4.36
N VAL A 32 1.78 -6.93 4.59
CA VAL A 32 2.14 -5.88 3.61
C VAL A 32 3.65 -5.63 3.52
N SER A 33 4.41 -6.12 4.52
CA SER A 33 5.84 -5.84 4.68
C SER A 33 6.65 -6.18 3.43
N GLY A 34 7.37 -5.20 2.88
CA GLY A 34 8.26 -5.36 1.72
C GLY A 34 7.57 -5.63 0.39
N LYS A 35 6.23 -5.69 0.36
CA LYS A 35 5.45 -5.92 -0.87
C LYS A 35 5.03 -4.58 -1.48
N VAL A 36 4.90 -4.54 -2.81
CA VAL A 36 4.18 -3.44 -3.47
C VAL A 36 2.70 -3.66 -3.23
N LEU A 37 2.06 -2.76 -2.51
CA LEU A 37 0.64 -2.83 -2.15
C LEU A 37 -0.19 -2.07 -3.18
N ILE A 38 -1.13 -2.76 -3.83
CA ILE A 38 -1.95 -2.21 -4.90
C ILE A 38 -3.41 -2.20 -4.44
N LEU A 39 -4.02 -1.02 -4.39
CA LEU A 39 -5.34 -0.77 -3.78
C LEU A 39 -6.29 -0.07 -4.76
N PRO A 40 -7.58 -0.46 -4.83
CA PRO A 40 -8.54 0.19 -5.70
C PRO A 40 -8.80 1.63 -5.22
N ARG A 41 -8.81 1.83 -3.90
CA ARG A 41 -8.82 3.14 -3.28
C ARG A 41 -7.94 3.18 -2.06
N GLY A 42 -7.42 4.37 -1.74
CA GLY A 42 -6.95 4.63 -0.39
C GLY A 42 -8.13 4.60 0.59
N LYS A 43 -7.94 4.08 1.79
CA LYS A 43 -8.88 4.26 2.90
C LYS A 43 -8.13 4.98 4.02
N GLY A 44 -8.32 6.29 4.05
CA GLY A 44 -7.61 7.18 4.93
C GLY A 44 -8.15 7.15 6.36
N SER A 45 -7.25 7.26 7.34
CA SER A 45 -7.58 7.73 8.68
C SER A 45 -6.39 8.54 9.17
N THR A 46 -6.60 9.66 9.85
CA THR A 46 -5.51 10.48 10.42
C THR A 46 -4.56 9.61 11.26
N VAL A 47 -5.10 8.61 11.96
CA VAL A 47 -4.31 7.63 12.72
C VAL A 47 -3.61 6.63 11.80
N GLY A 48 -4.25 6.26 10.68
CA GLY A 48 -3.69 5.37 9.67
C GLY A 48 -2.37 5.89 9.08
N SER A 49 -2.23 7.19 8.86
CA SER A 49 -0.96 7.79 8.39
C SER A 49 0.19 7.55 9.39
N TYR A 50 -0.07 7.67 10.69
CA TYR A 50 0.92 7.37 11.74
C TYR A 50 1.19 5.87 11.90
N VAL A 51 0.20 5.01 11.61
CA VAL A 51 0.43 3.57 11.57
C VAL A 51 1.39 3.22 10.44
N LEU A 52 1.16 3.76 9.24
CA LEU A 52 2.02 3.54 8.08
C LEU A 52 3.46 4.03 8.33
N TYR A 53 3.60 5.22 8.92
CA TYR A 53 4.89 5.73 9.39
C TYR A 53 5.58 4.80 10.39
N GLY A 54 4.83 4.32 11.40
CA GLY A 54 5.38 3.40 12.40
C GLY A 54 5.83 2.07 11.78
N LEU A 55 5.05 1.53 10.83
CA LEU A 55 5.42 0.33 10.08
C LEU A 55 6.73 0.54 9.33
N ALA A 56 6.92 1.70 8.68
CA ALA A 56 8.16 2.03 7.98
C ALA A 56 9.36 2.08 8.94
N LYS A 57 9.21 2.73 10.11
CA LYS A 57 10.25 2.75 11.14
C LYS A 57 10.63 1.36 11.67
N ARG A 58 9.73 0.38 11.60
CA ARG A 58 9.98 -1.01 12.00
C ARG A 58 10.43 -1.91 10.86
N GLY A 59 10.58 -1.40 9.64
CA GLY A 59 10.87 -2.22 8.45
C GLY A 59 9.74 -3.19 8.10
N LYS A 60 8.48 -2.85 8.45
CA LYS A 60 7.27 -3.64 8.22
C LYS A 60 6.28 -2.98 7.27
N ALA A 61 6.65 -1.85 6.68
CA ALA A 61 5.85 -1.15 5.68
C ALA A 61 5.87 -1.86 4.32
N PRO A 62 4.88 -1.59 3.45
CA PRO A 62 5.00 -1.91 2.03
C PRO A 62 6.21 -1.21 1.42
N SER A 63 6.79 -1.82 0.39
CA SER A 63 7.92 -1.24 -0.36
C SER A 63 7.50 -0.14 -1.32
N ALA A 64 6.25 -0.16 -1.77
CA ALA A 64 5.58 0.91 -2.50
C ALA A 64 4.05 0.75 -2.42
N ILE A 65 3.31 1.82 -2.72
CA ILE A 65 1.84 1.82 -2.78
C ILE A 65 1.41 2.27 -4.18
N ILE A 66 0.46 1.56 -4.79
CA ILE A 66 -0.21 2.00 -6.01
C ILE A 66 -1.70 2.08 -5.72
N CYS A 67 -2.31 3.24 -5.95
CA CYS A 67 -3.75 3.42 -5.83
C CYS A 67 -4.36 3.75 -7.18
N LEU A 68 -5.48 3.10 -7.53
CA LEU A 68 -6.30 3.56 -8.66
C LEU A 68 -6.87 4.95 -8.36
N GLU A 69 -7.30 5.18 -7.12
CA GLU A 69 -7.67 6.50 -6.63
C GLU A 69 -7.32 6.66 -5.14
N ALA A 70 -6.36 7.53 -4.84
CA ALA A 70 -5.88 7.78 -3.50
C ALA A 70 -6.76 8.79 -2.75
N GLU A 71 -7.00 8.53 -1.47
CA GLU A 71 -7.41 9.57 -0.54
C GLU A 71 -6.18 10.40 -0.09
N PRO A 72 -6.33 11.71 0.18
CA PRO A 72 -5.20 12.55 0.61
C PRO A 72 -4.46 12.02 1.84
N ILE A 73 -5.16 11.37 2.76
CA ILE A 73 -4.61 10.89 4.04
C ILE A 73 -3.62 9.73 3.82
N ILE A 74 -3.88 8.81 2.89
CA ILE A 74 -2.94 7.73 2.58
C ILE A 74 -1.68 8.30 1.90
N ALA A 75 -1.83 9.32 1.05
CA ALA A 75 -0.72 10.00 0.42
C ALA A 75 0.18 10.70 1.47
N VAL A 76 -0.42 11.41 2.44
CA VAL A 76 0.32 11.98 3.59
C VAL A 76 1.08 10.90 4.34
N GLY A 77 0.44 9.77 4.62
CA GLY A 77 1.06 8.63 5.29
C GLY A 77 2.28 8.08 4.52
N ALA A 78 2.16 7.94 3.20
CA ALA A 78 3.25 7.48 2.34
C ALA A 78 4.42 8.48 2.33
N ILE A 79 4.13 9.77 2.20
CA ILE A 79 5.12 10.85 2.20
C ILE A 79 5.93 10.84 3.51
N ILE A 80 5.27 10.88 4.68
CA ILE A 80 5.98 10.92 5.96
C ILE A 80 6.73 9.61 6.25
N ALA A 81 6.26 8.48 5.69
CA ALA A 81 6.88 7.17 5.84
C ALA A 81 8.04 6.93 4.87
N GLY A 82 8.24 7.80 3.87
CA GLY A 82 9.24 7.61 2.81
C GLY A 82 8.90 6.44 1.90
N ILE A 83 7.62 6.12 1.72
CA ILE A 83 7.15 5.02 0.88
C ILE A 83 6.78 5.58 -0.49
N PRO A 84 7.41 5.10 -1.58
CA PRO A 84 7.02 5.47 -2.93
C PRO A 84 5.55 5.18 -3.19
N MET A 85 4.82 6.16 -3.72
CA MET A 85 3.40 6.01 -4.03
C MET A 85 3.08 6.57 -5.41
N VAL A 86 2.28 5.82 -6.18
CA VAL A 86 1.68 6.27 -7.44
C VAL A 86 0.16 6.29 -7.30
N ASP A 87 -0.45 7.42 -7.63
CA ASP A 87 -1.91 7.60 -7.70
C ASP A 87 -2.35 7.65 -9.17
N LYS A 88 -3.51 7.06 -9.49
CA LYS A 88 -4.12 7.05 -10.83
C LYS A 88 -3.14 6.63 -11.93
N PRO A 89 -2.58 5.41 -11.87
CA PRO A 89 -1.67 4.94 -12.91
C PRO A 89 -2.38 4.79 -14.25
N GLU A 90 -1.66 4.98 -15.35
CA GLU A 90 -2.19 4.85 -16.72
C GLU A 90 -2.78 3.45 -16.99
N SER A 91 -2.24 2.43 -16.33
CA SER A 91 -2.75 1.06 -16.36
C SER A 91 -2.91 0.51 -14.95
N TYR A 92 -4.02 -0.19 -14.72
CA TYR A 92 -4.35 -0.82 -13.44
C TYR A 92 -4.61 -2.34 -13.61
N VAL A 93 -3.80 -2.99 -14.43
CA VAL A 93 -3.89 -4.44 -14.68
C VAL A 93 -2.78 -5.15 -13.91
N PHE A 94 -3.03 -5.43 -12.63
CA PHE A 94 -2.09 -6.13 -11.76
C PHE A 94 -2.70 -7.43 -11.23
N LYS A 95 -1.84 -8.43 -11.01
CA LYS A 95 -2.17 -9.69 -10.35
C LYS A 95 -1.22 -9.90 -9.17
N THR A 96 -1.73 -10.47 -8.08
CA THR A 96 -0.88 -10.88 -6.95
C THR A 96 0.16 -11.89 -7.44
N GLY A 97 1.41 -11.70 -6.99
CA GLY A 97 2.57 -12.48 -7.45
C GLY A 97 3.40 -11.79 -8.55
N MET A 98 2.89 -10.74 -9.19
CA MET A 98 3.67 -9.94 -10.14
C MET A 98 4.77 -9.15 -9.43
N PHE A 99 5.94 -9.11 -10.06
CA PHE A 99 7.00 -8.16 -9.73
C PHE A 99 6.74 -6.87 -10.48
N VAL A 100 6.88 -5.73 -9.81
CA VAL A 100 6.76 -4.40 -10.41
C VAL A 100 7.82 -3.48 -9.82
N LYS A 101 8.32 -2.54 -10.62
CA LYS A 101 9.16 -1.43 -10.16
C LYS A 101 8.33 -0.16 -10.16
N VAL A 102 8.44 0.61 -9.08
CA VAL A 102 7.66 1.84 -8.89
C VAL A 102 8.62 3.02 -8.83
N TYR A 103 8.47 3.94 -9.78
CA TYR A 103 9.21 5.19 -9.88
C TYR A 103 8.27 6.36 -9.58
N ALA A 104 8.02 6.59 -8.29
CA ALA A 104 7.03 7.58 -7.83
C ALA A 104 7.41 9.04 -8.18
N ASP A 105 8.70 9.33 -8.31
CA ASP A 105 9.23 10.62 -8.79
C ASP A 105 8.85 10.93 -10.24
N ARG A 106 8.63 9.88 -11.05
CA ARG A 106 8.23 9.99 -12.46
C ARG A 106 6.78 9.59 -12.71
N GLY A 107 6.07 9.09 -11.70
CA GLY A 107 4.74 8.51 -11.86
C GLY A 107 4.71 7.22 -12.68
N VAL A 108 5.84 6.52 -12.83
CA VAL A 108 5.99 5.37 -13.73
C VAL A 108 5.94 4.06 -12.94
N ILE A 109 5.23 3.07 -13.48
CA ILE A 109 5.23 1.69 -12.99
C ILE A 109 5.72 0.79 -14.12
N GLU A 110 6.79 0.04 -13.89
CA GLU A 110 7.30 -0.95 -14.83
C GLU A 110 6.95 -2.36 -14.35
N VAL A 111 6.48 -3.20 -15.27
CA VAL A 111 6.23 -4.61 -15.03
C VAL A 111 7.28 -5.39 -15.82
N PRO A 112 8.33 -5.97 -15.19
CA PRO A 112 9.35 -6.69 -15.91
C PRO A 112 8.76 -7.85 -16.74
N GLY A 113 9.03 -7.86 -18.05
CA GLY A 113 8.54 -8.89 -18.98
C GLY A 113 7.26 -8.53 -19.74
N LEU A 114 6.74 -7.32 -19.56
CA LEU A 114 5.77 -6.64 -20.42
C LEU A 114 6.44 -5.41 -21.06
#